data_AF-A0A814FGW9-F1
#
_entry.id   AF-A0A814FGW9-F1
#
_cell.length_a   1.000
_cell.length_b   1.000
_cell.length_c   1.000
_cell.angle_alpha   90.00
_cell.angle_beta   90.00
_cell.angle_gamma   90.00
#
_symmetry.space_group_name_H-M   'P 1'
#
loop_
_entity.id
_entity.type
_entity.pdbx_description
1 polymer ?
#
loop_
_entity_poly.entity_id
_entity_poly.type
_entity_poly.pdbx_seq_one_letter_code
_entity_poly.pdbx_strand_id
1 'polypeptide(L)'
;MVILPILAQAAYVFDAFYYLTHHSDNNGYEGLCSTILIVFAYLRYCSPIENRISLFIYYILVFLLGEIGGIVYMITSIIKNDLFSTIDYALWSLLELIFTIMLIYCQVIKKYKINFIVENKHLFHFMSRLEIILAIFLPFFISKKFRTLTQNSIAFYLLFDFFSDSYVRFHSIWIKSALYLFVTTVTITVATECVYFAVQLHIYEQISAISELVSACLCNLLIILQFFPYHFTPINMIKISQECFGYQQHLNMYTKITNENQYTPREKSNKIVTTIDSYC
;
A
#
# COMPACT_ATOMS: atom_id res chain seq x y z
N MET A 1 0.78 16.62 2.24
CA MET A 1 -0.19 15.49 2.23
C MET A 1 -1.65 15.90 2.37
N VAL A 2 -2.03 17.11 2.84
CA VAL A 2 -3.46 17.49 3.03
C VAL A 2 -4.27 17.52 1.73
N ILE A 3 -3.67 18.04 0.66
CA ILE A 3 -4.37 18.30 -0.62
C ILE A 3 -4.66 17.01 -1.40
N LEU A 4 -3.76 16.02 -1.36
CA LEU A 4 -3.87 14.81 -2.20
C LEU A 4 -5.15 14.00 -1.90
N PRO A 5 -5.54 13.74 -0.64
CA PRO A 5 -6.81 13.07 -0.35
C PRO A 5 -8.03 13.88 -0.78
N ILE A 6 -7.97 15.21 -0.76
CA ILE A 6 -9.04 16.08 -1.27
C ILE A 6 -9.15 15.94 -2.77
N LEU A 7 -8.02 15.96 -3.50
CA LEU A 7 -8.00 15.76 -4.96
C LEU A 7 -8.49 14.36 -5.34
N ALA A 8 -8.14 13.34 -4.57
CA ALA A 8 -8.64 11.98 -4.77
C ALA A 8 -10.16 11.91 -4.67
N GLN A 9 -10.73 12.47 -3.60
CA GLN A 9 -12.19 12.48 -3.43
C GLN A 9 -12.89 13.37 -4.45
N ALA A 10 -12.30 14.50 -4.83
CA ALA A 10 -12.83 15.34 -5.90
C ALA A 10 -12.84 14.62 -7.25
N ALA A 11 -11.79 13.86 -7.57
CA ALA A 11 -11.73 13.04 -8.78
C ALA A 11 -12.78 11.92 -8.75
N TYR A 12 -13.00 11.30 -7.59
CA TYR A 12 -14.04 10.29 -7.39
C TYR A 12 -15.46 10.87 -7.57
N VAL A 13 -15.73 12.05 -7.01
CA VAL A 13 -17.01 12.76 -7.22
C VAL A 13 -17.21 13.10 -8.71
N PHE A 14 -16.19 13.67 -9.35
CA PHE A 14 -16.27 14.02 -10.77
C PHE A 14 -16.59 12.81 -11.64
N ASP A 15 -15.92 11.68 -11.36
CA ASP A 15 -16.14 10.41 -12.04
C ASP A 15 -17.56 9.87 -11.82
N ALA A 16 -18.07 9.92 -10.59
CA ALA A 16 -19.44 9.50 -10.26
C ALA A 16 -20.49 10.32 -11.04
N PHE A 17 -20.35 11.65 -11.06
CA PHE A 17 -21.25 12.54 -11.79
C PHE A 17 -21.13 12.36 -13.30
N TYR A 18 -19.93 12.13 -13.80
CA TYR A 18 -19.72 11.81 -15.21
C TYR A 18 -20.46 10.53 -15.59
N TYR A 19 -20.35 9.48 -14.78
CA TYR A 19 -21.03 8.20 -14.99
C TYR A 19 -22.56 8.31 -14.93
N LEU A 20 -23.10 9.14 -14.03
CA LEU A 20 -24.53 9.41 -13.94
C LEU A 20 -25.06 10.12 -15.20
N THR A 21 -24.31 11.10 -15.73
CA THR A 21 -24.77 11.99 -16.81
C THR A 21 -24.55 11.45 -18.22
N HIS A 22 -23.47 10.68 -18.44
CA HIS A 22 -23.03 10.29 -19.79
C HIS A 22 -23.33 8.83 -20.14
N HIS A 23 -24.25 8.17 -19.41
CA HIS A 23 -24.79 6.82 -19.68
C HIS A 23 -23.95 5.96 -20.65
N SER A 24 -22.71 5.63 -20.25
CA SER A 24 -21.87 4.66 -20.98
C SER A 24 -21.55 5.00 -22.45
N ASP A 25 -21.35 6.27 -22.83
CA ASP A 25 -20.86 6.58 -24.18
C ASP A 25 -19.34 6.34 -24.31
N ASN A 26 -19.00 5.07 -24.56
CA ASN A 26 -17.88 4.54 -25.36
C ASN A 26 -16.43 5.11 -25.24
N ASN A 27 -16.15 6.06 -24.35
CA ASN A 27 -14.86 6.71 -24.20
C ASN A 27 -14.02 5.99 -23.12
N GLY A 28 -12.85 5.49 -23.51
CA GLY A 28 -12.03 4.56 -22.72
C GLY A 28 -11.26 5.16 -21.53
N TYR A 29 -11.52 6.41 -21.12
CA TYR A 29 -10.69 7.13 -20.14
C TYR A 29 -11.38 7.47 -18.80
N GLU A 30 -12.69 7.28 -18.70
CA GLU A 30 -13.42 7.63 -17.48
C GLU A 30 -13.03 6.65 -16.35
N GLY A 31 -13.06 7.03 -15.07
CA GLY A 31 -12.60 6.19 -13.95
C GLY A 31 -11.09 6.00 -13.74
N LEU A 32 -10.23 6.26 -14.73
CA LEU A 32 -8.79 6.04 -14.56
C LEU A 32 -8.18 6.97 -13.51
N CYS A 33 -8.50 8.27 -13.58
CA CYS A 33 -7.95 9.27 -12.66
C CYS A 33 -8.39 9.03 -11.21
N SER A 34 -9.67 8.71 -10.99
CA SER A 34 -10.21 8.37 -9.67
C SER A 34 -9.55 7.10 -9.12
N THR A 35 -9.38 6.06 -9.94
CA THR A 35 -8.68 4.82 -9.59
C THR A 35 -7.24 5.04 -9.12
N ILE A 36 -6.51 5.92 -9.79
CA ILE A 36 -5.12 6.20 -9.42
C ILE A 36 -5.06 6.96 -8.10
N LEU A 37 -5.90 7.99 -7.97
CA LEU A 37 -5.85 8.90 -6.85
C LEU A 37 -6.45 8.31 -5.58
N ILE A 38 -7.29 7.25 -5.68
CA ILE A 38 -7.97 6.64 -4.52
C ILE A 38 -6.98 6.19 -3.44
N VAL A 39 -5.74 5.85 -3.80
CA VAL A 39 -4.71 5.50 -2.83
C VAL A 39 -4.41 6.63 -1.84
N PHE A 40 -4.51 7.89 -2.29
CA PHE A 40 -4.36 9.04 -1.40
C PHE A 40 -5.53 9.21 -0.45
N ALA A 41 -6.73 8.71 -0.76
CA ALA A 41 -7.84 8.70 0.20
C ALA A 41 -7.47 7.89 1.45
N TYR A 42 -6.82 6.74 1.27
CA TYR A 42 -6.31 5.92 2.38
C TYR A 42 -5.18 6.60 3.14
N LEU A 43 -4.37 7.45 2.51
CA LEU A 43 -3.28 8.19 3.16
C LEU A 43 -3.73 9.46 3.91
N ARG A 44 -5.05 9.72 4.01
CA ARG A 44 -5.58 10.88 4.77
C ARG A 44 -5.18 10.90 6.23
N TYR A 45 -4.90 9.73 6.82
CA TYR A 45 -4.43 9.65 8.20
C TYR A 45 -3.05 10.31 8.38
N CYS A 46 -2.24 10.44 7.33
CA CYS A 46 -0.91 11.05 7.38
C CYS A 46 -0.92 12.59 7.32
N SER A 47 -2.07 13.23 7.56
CA SER A 47 -2.21 14.68 7.49
C SER A 47 -1.31 15.40 8.53
N PRO A 48 -0.45 16.36 8.12
CA PRO A 48 0.43 17.09 9.03
C PRO A 48 -0.27 18.21 9.83
N ILE A 49 -1.61 18.20 9.91
CA ILE A 49 -2.38 19.23 10.60
C ILE A 49 -2.29 19.02 12.11
N GLU A 50 -1.63 19.92 12.82
CA GLU A 50 -1.46 19.85 14.28
C GLU A 50 -2.69 20.36 15.05
N ASN A 51 -3.41 21.35 14.49
CA ASN A 51 -4.58 21.92 15.13
C ASN A 51 -5.77 20.94 15.06
N ARG A 52 -6.32 20.57 16.21
CA ARG A 52 -7.42 19.59 16.34
C ARG A 52 -8.69 20.00 15.62
N ILE A 53 -9.08 21.27 15.70
CA ILE A 53 -10.31 21.74 15.07
C ILE A 53 -10.14 21.66 13.55
N SER A 54 -9.00 22.12 13.03
CA SER A 54 -8.67 22.02 11.62
C SER A 54 -8.58 20.58 11.13
N LEU A 55 -7.99 19.67 11.92
CA LEU A 55 -7.89 18.24 11.58
C LEU A 55 -9.26 17.54 11.61
N PHE A 56 -10.11 17.88 12.57
CA PHE A 56 -11.50 17.40 12.62
C PHE A 56 -12.28 17.87 11.38
N ILE A 57 -12.24 19.17 11.09
CA ILE A 57 -12.88 19.74 9.89
C ILE A 57 -12.35 19.07 8.63
N TYR A 58 -11.04 18.83 8.55
CA TYR A 58 -10.41 18.13 7.44
C TYR A 58 -10.98 16.72 7.25
N TYR A 59 -11.08 15.92 8.31
CA TYR A 59 -11.65 14.58 8.19
C TYR A 59 -13.12 14.58 7.79
N ILE A 60 -13.92 15.49 8.34
CA ILE A 60 -15.32 15.65 7.94
C ILE A 60 -15.42 16.09 6.47
N LEU A 61 -14.58 17.02 6.02
CA LEU A 61 -14.59 17.47 4.63
C LEU A 61 -14.26 16.34 3.66
N VAL A 62 -13.19 15.58 3.92
CA VAL A 62 -12.78 14.45 3.08
C VAL A 62 -13.85 13.35 3.07
N PHE A 63 -14.47 13.08 4.22
CA PHE A 63 -15.59 12.13 4.33
C PHE A 63 -16.79 12.59 3.51
N LEU A 64 -17.23 13.85 3.66
CA LEU A 64 -18.38 14.37 2.91
C LEU A 64 -18.16 14.31 1.39
N LEU A 65 -16.95 14.60 0.92
CA LEU A 65 -16.62 14.46 -0.51
C LEU A 65 -16.76 13.00 -0.97
N GLY A 66 -16.25 12.04 -0.20
CA GLY A 66 -16.37 10.62 -0.52
C GLY A 66 -17.83 10.13 -0.53
N GLU A 67 -18.61 10.54 0.46
CA GLU A 67 -20.04 10.20 0.56
C GLU A 67 -20.85 10.74 -0.61
N ILE A 68 -20.58 11.96 -1.07
CA ILE A 68 -21.24 12.52 -2.26
C ILE A 68 -20.99 11.61 -3.46
N GLY A 69 -19.75 11.18 -3.69
CA GLY A 69 -19.42 10.25 -4.77
C GLY A 69 -20.13 8.90 -4.62
N GLY A 70 -20.11 8.32 -3.42
CA GLY A 70 -20.75 7.04 -3.12
C GLY A 70 -22.27 7.07 -3.33
N ILE A 71 -22.94 8.13 -2.89
CA ILE A 71 -24.38 8.33 -3.09
C ILE A 71 -24.72 8.44 -4.57
N VAL A 72 -23.91 9.17 -5.36
CA VAL A 72 -24.13 9.30 -6.81
C VAL A 72 -23.99 7.95 -7.52
N TYR A 73 -22.97 7.15 -7.17
CA TYR A 73 -22.83 5.78 -7.69
C TYR A 73 -23.97 4.85 -7.28
N MET A 74 -24.44 4.96 -6.04
CA MET A 74 -25.58 4.22 -5.53
C MET A 74 -26.87 4.57 -6.31
N ILE A 75 -27.16 5.86 -6.50
CA ILE A 75 -28.30 6.34 -7.30
C ILE A 75 -28.21 5.80 -8.74
N THR A 76 -27.02 5.87 -9.34
CA THR A 76 -26.81 5.37 -10.70
C THR A 76 -27.08 3.86 -10.80
N SER A 77 -26.68 3.09 -9.79
CA SER A 77 -26.92 1.65 -9.71
C SER A 77 -28.40 1.32 -9.51
N ILE A 78 -29.12 2.12 -8.71
CA ILE A 78 -30.58 2.01 -8.53
C ILE A 78 -31.30 2.26 -9.86
N ILE A 79 -30.92 3.30 -10.61
CA ILE A 79 -31.50 3.60 -11.93
C ILE A 79 -31.29 2.43 -12.91
N LYS A 80 -30.15 1.72 -12.80
CA LYS A 80 -29.82 0.55 -13.60
C LYS A 80 -30.43 -0.77 -13.10
N ASN A 81 -31.19 -0.75 -12.00
CA ASN A 81 -31.74 -1.93 -11.32
C ASN A 81 -30.69 -2.98 -10.92
N ASP A 82 -29.44 -2.56 -10.66
CA ASP A 82 -28.38 -3.46 -10.21
C ASP A 82 -28.31 -3.49 -8.67
N LEU A 83 -29.06 -4.44 -8.09
CA LEU A 83 -29.16 -4.60 -6.65
C LEU A 83 -27.82 -4.96 -5.99
N PHE A 84 -26.95 -5.68 -6.68
CA PHE A 84 -25.63 -6.05 -6.12
C PHE A 84 -24.76 -4.81 -5.95
N SER A 85 -24.61 -4.01 -7.01
CA SER A 85 -23.83 -2.77 -6.95
C SER A 85 -24.40 -1.76 -5.96
N THR A 86 -25.73 -1.65 -5.82
CA THR A 86 -26.35 -0.81 -4.79
C THR A 86 -25.95 -1.21 -3.38
N ILE A 87 -25.95 -2.53 -3.08
CA ILE A 87 -25.54 -3.04 -1.76
C ILE A 87 -24.04 -2.79 -1.54
N ASP A 88 -23.21 -3.03 -2.56
CA ASP A 88 -21.76 -2.84 -2.48
C ASP A 88 -21.41 -1.40 -2.14
N TYR A 89 -21.93 -0.42 -2.89
CA TYR A 89 -21.69 1.01 -2.60
C TYR A 89 -22.19 1.45 -1.22
N ALA A 90 -23.30 0.87 -0.73
CA ALA A 90 -23.78 1.14 0.61
C ALA A 90 -22.82 0.60 1.70
N LEU A 91 -22.24 -0.58 1.49
CA LEU A 91 -21.23 -1.15 2.39
C LEU A 91 -19.93 -0.33 2.37
N TRP A 92 -19.52 0.17 1.21
CA TRP A 92 -18.37 1.08 1.08
C TRP A 92 -18.56 2.39 1.86
N SER A 93 -19.72 3.03 1.75
CA SER A 93 -20.07 4.23 2.55
C SER A 93 -20.03 3.95 4.05
N LEU A 94 -20.60 2.82 4.49
CA LEU A 94 -20.55 2.41 5.90
C LEU A 94 -19.10 2.21 6.39
N LEU A 95 -18.25 1.58 5.57
CA LEU A 95 -16.85 1.35 5.90
C LEU A 95 -16.07 2.67 6.02
N GLU A 96 -16.29 3.61 5.11
CA GLU A 96 -15.70 4.95 5.12
C GLU A 96 -16.11 5.75 6.36
N LEU A 97 -17.39 5.66 6.76
CA LEU A 97 -17.90 6.26 7.98
C LEU A 97 -17.19 5.70 9.22
N ILE A 98 -17.14 4.36 9.36
CA ILE A 98 -16.47 3.70 10.48
C ILE A 98 -14.99 4.11 10.54
N PHE A 99 -14.30 4.10 9.40
CA PHE A 99 -12.89 4.47 9.34
C PHE A 99 -12.67 5.94 9.73
N THR A 100 -13.51 6.86 9.25
CA THR A 100 -13.45 8.29 9.62
C THR A 100 -13.66 8.49 11.11
N ILE A 101 -14.65 7.83 11.71
CA ILE A 101 -14.91 7.87 13.16
C ILE A 101 -13.66 7.41 13.94
N MET A 102 -13.05 6.30 13.51
CA MET A 102 -11.85 5.76 14.16
C MET A 102 -10.65 6.72 14.04
N LEU A 103 -10.45 7.37 12.88
CA LEU A 103 -9.38 8.36 12.71
C LEU A 103 -9.59 9.59 13.62
N ILE A 104 -10.82 10.10 13.69
CA ILE A 104 -11.17 11.20 14.60
C ILE A 104 -10.93 10.78 16.05
N TYR A 105 -11.34 9.58 16.43
CA TYR A 105 -11.12 9.05 17.77
C TYR A 105 -9.62 8.97 18.11
N CYS A 106 -8.82 8.35 17.23
CA CYS A 106 -7.40 8.15 17.45
C CYS A 106 -6.62 9.47 17.48
N GLN A 107 -6.80 10.36 16.50
CA GLN A 107 -5.97 11.54 16.36
C GLN A 107 -6.53 12.80 17.04
N VAL A 108 -7.84 13.04 16.95
CA VAL A 108 -8.44 14.28 17.49
C VAL A 108 -8.72 14.13 18.99
N ILE A 109 -9.34 13.01 19.40
CA ILE A 109 -9.76 12.79 20.79
C ILE A 109 -8.60 12.28 21.64
N LYS A 110 -8.01 11.13 21.25
CA LYS A 110 -6.94 10.45 22.02
C LYS A 110 -5.55 11.00 21.79
N LYS A 111 -5.34 11.79 20.73
CA LYS A 111 -4.04 12.41 20.37
C LYS A 111 -2.93 11.38 20.16
N TYR A 112 -3.27 10.20 19.67
CA TYR A 112 -2.24 9.24 19.28
C TYR A 112 -1.45 9.84 18.11
N LYS A 113 -0.13 9.96 18.31
CA LYS A 113 0.78 10.25 17.21
C LYS A 113 0.88 8.99 16.36
N ILE A 114 0.88 9.17 15.05
CA ILE A 114 1.16 8.07 14.12
C ILE A 114 2.61 7.66 14.40
N ASN A 115 2.82 6.42 14.86
CA ASN A 115 4.17 5.90 15.09
C ASN A 115 4.91 5.61 13.78
N PHE A 116 4.15 5.63 12.69
CA PHE A 116 4.59 5.45 11.33
C PHE A 116 4.63 6.81 10.59
N ILE A 117 5.80 7.44 10.53
CA ILE A 117 5.98 8.69 9.79
C ILE A 117 6.26 8.34 8.33
N VAL A 118 5.37 8.78 7.43
CA VAL A 118 5.60 8.68 5.99
C VAL A 118 6.62 9.75 5.60
N GLU A 119 7.88 9.35 5.41
CA GLU A 119 8.88 10.29 4.94
C GLU A 119 8.60 10.68 3.47
N ASN A 120 8.83 11.95 3.12
CA ASN A 120 8.61 12.45 1.76
C ASN A 120 9.39 11.64 0.70
N LYS A 121 10.56 11.07 1.05
CA LYS A 121 11.33 10.19 0.17
C LYS A 121 10.56 8.92 -0.22
N HIS A 122 9.83 8.33 0.73
CA HIS A 122 8.98 7.17 0.45
C HIS A 122 7.79 7.54 -0.44
N LEU A 123 7.23 8.74 -0.29
CA LEU A 123 6.18 9.24 -1.20
C LEU A 123 6.66 9.44 -2.64
N PHE A 124 7.89 9.92 -2.85
CA PHE A 124 8.46 10.04 -4.19
C PHE A 124 8.74 8.68 -4.84
N HIS A 125 9.29 7.73 -4.08
CA HIS A 125 9.44 6.35 -4.58
C HIS A 125 8.10 5.71 -4.89
N PHE A 126 7.09 5.95 -4.04
CA PHE A 126 5.72 5.50 -4.23
C PHE A 126 5.09 6.07 -5.52
N MET A 127 5.21 7.39 -5.75
CA MET A 127 4.75 8.03 -6.98
C MET A 127 5.45 7.49 -8.24
N SER A 128 6.76 7.23 -8.15
CA SER A 128 7.54 6.67 -9.26
C SER A 128 7.14 5.22 -9.58
N ARG A 129 6.83 4.38 -8.58
CA ARG A 129 6.32 3.02 -8.79
C ARG A 129 4.89 3.02 -9.33
N LEU A 130 4.06 3.97 -8.89
CA LEU A 130 2.71 4.18 -9.38
C LEU A 130 2.71 4.52 -10.88
N GLU A 131 3.65 5.32 -11.37
CA GLU A 131 3.83 5.61 -12.80
C GLU A 131 4.13 4.35 -13.64
N ILE A 132 5.01 3.47 -13.13
CA ILE A 132 5.37 2.20 -13.79
C ILE A 132 4.18 1.23 -13.81
N ILE A 133 3.51 1.07 -12.66
CA ILE A 133 2.30 0.25 -12.55
C ILE A 133 1.22 0.79 -13.50
N LEU A 134 1.06 2.11 -13.57
CA LEU A 134 0.13 2.74 -14.50
C LEU A 134 0.48 2.44 -15.95
N ALA A 135 1.75 2.52 -16.34
CA ALA A 135 2.19 2.22 -17.69
C ALA A 135 1.91 0.75 -18.08
N ILE A 136 1.99 -0.18 -17.11
CA ILE A 136 1.67 -1.60 -17.31
C ILE A 136 0.15 -1.84 -17.39
N PHE A 137 -0.65 -1.12 -16.60
CA PHE A 137 -2.11 -1.27 -16.58
C PHE A 137 -2.84 -0.42 -17.62
N LEU A 138 -2.22 0.61 -18.20
CA LEU A 138 -2.80 1.47 -19.25
C LEU A 138 -3.40 0.67 -20.43
N PRO A 139 -2.73 -0.36 -20.98
CA PRO A 139 -3.28 -1.18 -22.06
C PRO A 139 -4.52 -1.97 -21.64
N PHE A 140 -4.64 -2.33 -20.36
CA PHE A 140 -5.79 -3.03 -19.80
C PHE A 140 -6.98 -2.09 -19.60
N PHE A 141 -6.76 -0.86 -19.12
CA PHE A 141 -7.80 0.16 -18.99
C PHE A 141 -8.38 0.63 -20.33
N ILE A 142 -7.60 0.59 -21.41
CA ILE A 142 -8.07 0.89 -22.78
C ILE A 142 -9.08 -0.16 -23.27
N SER A 143 -9.07 -1.38 -22.70
CA SER A 143 -10.09 -2.39 -22.96
C SER A 143 -11.34 -2.12 -22.11
N LYS A 144 -12.45 -1.76 -22.77
CA LYS A 144 -13.73 -1.33 -22.17
C LYS A 144 -14.30 -2.20 -21.04
N LYS A 145 -13.85 -3.45 -20.89
CA LYS A 145 -14.33 -4.41 -19.87
C LYS A 145 -13.61 -4.33 -18.51
N PHE A 146 -12.46 -3.65 -18.41
CA PHE A 146 -11.65 -3.62 -17.18
C PHE A 146 -12.12 -2.60 -16.13
N ARG A 147 -13.06 -1.71 -16.49
CA ARG A 147 -13.15 -0.38 -15.88
C ARG A 147 -13.90 -0.29 -14.55
N THR A 148 -14.86 -1.17 -14.31
CA THR A 148 -15.75 -1.09 -13.14
C THR A 148 -15.32 -1.99 -11.98
N LEU A 149 -14.42 -2.96 -12.22
CA LEU A 149 -13.98 -3.89 -11.19
C LEU A 149 -12.71 -3.47 -10.47
N THR A 150 -11.71 -2.94 -11.17
CA THR A 150 -10.33 -2.91 -10.66
C THR A 150 -9.95 -1.64 -9.87
N GLN A 151 -10.93 -0.85 -9.44
CA GLN A 151 -10.67 0.52 -8.97
C GLN A 151 -9.89 0.55 -7.64
N ASN A 152 -10.18 -0.35 -6.70
CA ASN A 152 -9.48 -0.37 -5.41
C ASN A 152 -8.31 -1.34 -5.39
N SER A 153 -8.32 -2.39 -6.21
CA SER A 153 -7.24 -3.38 -6.32
C SER A 153 -5.87 -2.78 -6.58
N ILE A 154 -5.76 -1.81 -7.49
CA ILE A 154 -4.48 -1.13 -7.79
C ILE A 154 -4.00 -0.33 -6.57
N ALA A 155 -4.90 0.38 -5.91
CA ALA A 155 -4.57 1.12 -4.70
C ALA A 155 -4.15 0.20 -3.57
N PHE A 156 -4.79 -0.96 -3.40
CA PHE A 156 -4.39 -1.95 -2.41
C PHE A 156 -3.04 -2.58 -2.70
N TYR A 157 -2.71 -2.84 -3.96
CA TYR A 157 -1.39 -3.34 -4.33
C TYR A 157 -0.28 -2.33 -3.99
N LEU A 158 -0.54 -1.05 -4.26
CA LEU A 158 0.36 0.05 -3.89
C LEU A 158 0.49 0.20 -2.37
N LEU A 159 -0.62 0.10 -1.62
CA LEU A 159 -0.61 0.16 -0.15
C LEU A 159 0.08 -1.06 0.46
N PHE A 160 -0.02 -2.24 -0.18
CA PHE A 160 0.73 -3.42 0.21
C PHE A 160 2.23 -3.15 0.10
N ASP A 161 2.72 -2.70 -1.06
CA ASP A 161 4.14 -2.37 -1.27
C ASP A 161 4.63 -1.42 -0.17
N PHE A 162 3.85 -0.39 0.11
CA PHE A 162 4.11 0.59 1.17
C PHE A 162 4.15 -0.01 2.60
N PHE A 163 3.19 -0.87 2.97
CA PHE A 163 3.18 -1.50 4.29
C PHE A 163 4.22 -2.62 4.42
N SER A 164 4.61 -3.25 3.31
CA SER A 164 5.61 -4.32 3.28
C SER A 164 7.02 -3.81 3.62
N ASP A 165 7.40 -2.63 3.14
CA ASP A 165 8.63 -1.91 3.52
C ASP A 165 8.71 -1.65 5.04
N SER A 166 7.55 -1.69 5.70
CA SER A 166 7.38 -1.38 7.10
C SER A 166 7.28 -2.61 7.99
N TYR A 167 7.25 -3.80 7.40
CA TYR A 167 7.03 -5.07 8.07
C TYR A 167 8.03 -5.33 9.20
N VAL A 168 9.30 -4.99 9.00
CA VAL A 168 10.38 -5.19 9.98
C VAL A 168 10.12 -4.39 11.27
N ARG A 169 9.37 -3.29 11.19
CA ARG A 169 9.05 -2.43 12.35
C ARG A 169 7.91 -3.00 13.19
N PHE A 170 7.07 -3.85 12.60
CA PHE A 170 5.95 -4.48 13.28
C PHE A 170 6.45 -5.59 14.21
N HIS A 171 6.14 -5.45 15.50
CA HIS A 171 6.49 -6.45 16.51
C HIS A 171 5.31 -7.40 16.79
N SER A 172 4.11 -6.83 16.92
CA SER A 172 2.93 -7.57 17.36
C SER A 172 2.42 -8.56 16.30
N ILE A 173 2.00 -9.73 16.77
CA ILE A 173 1.41 -10.78 15.94
C ILE A 173 0.16 -10.27 15.21
N TRP A 174 -0.66 -9.43 15.88
CA TRP A 174 -1.92 -8.92 15.32
C TRP A 174 -1.73 -8.09 14.04
N ILE A 175 -0.79 -7.12 14.05
CA ILE A 175 -0.53 -6.28 12.87
C ILE A 175 0.14 -7.08 11.74
N LYS A 176 0.97 -8.08 12.07
CA LYS A 176 1.54 -9.00 11.07
C LYS A 176 0.48 -9.88 10.44
N SER A 177 -0.42 -10.46 11.24
CA SER A 177 -1.53 -11.27 10.75
C SER A 177 -2.49 -10.45 9.89
N ALA A 178 -2.81 -9.22 10.30
CA ALA A 178 -3.61 -8.30 9.50
C ALA A 178 -2.95 -8.00 8.15
N LEU A 179 -1.61 -7.83 8.11
CA LEU A 179 -0.87 -7.61 6.87
C LEU A 179 -0.91 -8.85 5.98
N TYR A 180 -0.66 -10.04 6.53
CA TYR A 180 -0.73 -11.28 5.75
C TYR A 180 -2.12 -11.54 5.17
N LEU A 181 -3.17 -11.32 5.96
CA LEU A 181 -4.54 -11.45 5.50
C LEU A 181 -4.84 -10.43 4.40
N PHE A 182 -4.43 -9.16 4.58
CA PHE A 182 -4.59 -8.12 3.57
C PHE A 182 -3.92 -8.50 2.25
N VAL A 183 -2.68 -8.98 2.28
CA VAL A 183 -1.97 -9.42 1.07
C VAL A 183 -2.67 -10.59 0.40
N THR A 184 -3.13 -11.55 1.19
CA THR A 184 -3.83 -12.73 0.67
C THR A 184 -5.13 -12.32 -0.01
N THR A 185 -5.92 -11.44 0.60
CA THR A 185 -7.21 -11.01 0.04
C THR A 185 -7.00 -10.17 -1.23
N VAL A 186 -6.03 -9.26 -1.26
CA VAL A 186 -5.68 -8.49 -2.47
C VAL A 186 -5.23 -9.42 -3.60
N THR A 187 -4.44 -10.45 -3.28
CA THR A 187 -4.00 -11.45 -4.28
C THR A 187 -5.18 -12.25 -4.81
N ILE A 188 -6.11 -12.65 -3.95
CA ILE A 188 -7.34 -13.35 -4.35
C ILE A 188 -8.17 -12.46 -5.28
N THR A 189 -8.38 -11.19 -4.92
CA THR A 189 -9.10 -10.22 -5.75
C THR A 189 -8.51 -10.16 -7.15
N VAL A 190 -7.23 -9.82 -7.28
CA VAL A 190 -6.55 -9.70 -8.59
C VAL A 190 -6.60 -11.01 -9.37
N ALA A 191 -6.40 -12.16 -8.71
CA ALA A 191 -6.50 -13.45 -9.36
C ALA A 191 -7.91 -13.72 -9.89
N THR A 192 -8.95 -13.40 -9.12
CA THR A 192 -10.35 -13.57 -9.55
C THR A 192 -10.73 -12.63 -10.69
N GLU A 193 -10.19 -11.40 -10.71
CA GLU A 193 -10.34 -10.50 -11.85
C GLU A 193 -9.68 -11.07 -13.10
N CYS A 194 -8.43 -11.54 -13.00
CA CYS A 194 -7.75 -12.20 -14.12
C CYS A 194 -8.54 -13.39 -14.67
N VAL A 195 -9.12 -14.22 -13.80
CA VAL A 195 -9.97 -15.35 -14.21
C VAL A 195 -11.27 -14.87 -14.84
N TYR A 196 -11.92 -13.85 -14.28
CA TYR A 196 -13.08 -13.22 -14.89
C TYR A 196 -12.78 -12.75 -16.32
N PHE A 197 -11.63 -12.12 -16.56
CA PHE A 197 -11.25 -11.67 -17.90
C PHE A 197 -11.00 -12.82 -18.87
N ALA A 198 -10.42 -13.93 -18.39
CA ALA A 198 -10.16 -15.10 -19.21
C ALA A 198 -11.44 -15.87 -19.57
N VAL A 199 -12.38 -16.00 -18.62
CA VAL A 199 -13.53 -16.92 -18.73
C VAL A 199 -14.87 -16.19 -18.92
N GLN A 200 -14.94 -14.89 -18.63
CA GLN A 200 -16.14 -14.01 -18.72
C GLN A 200 -17.35 -14.51 -17.91
N LEU A 201 -17.10 -15.15 -16.76
CA LEU A 201 -18.17 -15.59 -15.85
C LEU A 201 -18.39 -14.58 -14.72
N HIS A 202 -19.58 -13.97 -14.68
CA HIS A 202 -19.97 -12.94 -13.69
C HIS A 202 -19.81 -13.34 -12.21
N ILE A 203 -19.74 -14.64 -11.89
CA ILE A 203 -19.49 -15.09 -10.51
C ILE A 203 -18.12 -14.64 -9.99
N TYR A 204 -17.10 -14.61 -10.86
CA TYR A 204 -15.75 -14.15 -10.49
C TYR A 204 -15.70 -12.64 -10.28
N GLU A 205 -16.58 -11.89 -10.96
CA GLU A 205 -16.73 -10.45 -10.76
C GLU A 205 -17.28 -10.15 -9.36
N GLN A 206 -18.31 -10.89 -8.92
CA GLN A 206 -18.86 -10.75 -7.57
C GLN A 206 -17.86 -11.17 -6.47
N ILE A 207 -17.12 -12.25 -6.69
CA ILE A 207 -16.08 -12.70 -5.75
C ILE A 207 -14.96 -11.66 -5.64
N SER A 208 -14.57 -11.04 -6.75
CA SER A 208 -13.59 -9.95 -6.74
C SER A 208 -14.07 -8.77 -5.90
N ALA A 209 -15.29 -8.28 -6.16
CA ALA A 209 -15.87 -7.15 -5.42
C ALA A 209 -15.95 -7.41 -3.90
N ILE A 210 -16.41 -8.61 -3.50
CA ILE A 210 -16.42 -9.01 -2.08
C ILE A 210 -15.00 -9.04 -1.51
N SER A 211 -14.03 -9.57 -2.26
CA SER A 211 -12.63 -9.65 -1.83
C SER A 211 -11.97 -8.26 -1.73
N GLU A 212 -12.35 -7.31 -2.59
CA GLU A 212 -11.97 -5.90 -2.45
C GLU A 212 -12.50 -5.30 -1.15
N LEU A 213 -13.78 -5.50 -0.84
CA LEU A 213 -14.39 -4.98 0.39
C LEU A 213 -13.71 -5.54 1.65
N VAL A 214 -13.38 -6.84 1.65
CA VAL A 214 -12.61 -7.47 2.74
C VAL A 214 -11.21 -6.88 2.82
N SER A 215 -10.54 -6.67 1.69
CA SER A 215 -9.21 -6.04 1.63
C SER A 215 -9.25 -4.60 2.16
N ALA A 216 -10.31 -3.84 1.86
CA ALA A 216 -10.53 -2.50 2.38
C ALA A 216 -10.66 -2.49 3.91
N CYS A 217 -11.45 -3.43 4.46
CA CYS A 217 -11.59 -3.61 5.91
C CYS A 217 -10.24 -3.89 6.57
N LEU A 218 -9.44 -4.79 5.99
CA LEU A 218 -8.12 -5.16 6.51
C LEU A 218 -7.12 -4.01 6.38
N CYS A 219 -7.17 -3.24 5.29
CA CYS A 219 -6.36 -2.04 5.11
C CYS A 219 -6.68 -0.97 6.16
N ASN A 220 -7.96 -0.69 6.38
CA ASN A 220 -8.40 0.25 7.41
C ASN A 220 -7.98 -0.22 8.81
N LEU A 221 -8.12 -1.52 9.09
CA LEU A 221 -7.63 -2.12 10.33
C LEU A 221 -6.12 -1.92 10.50
N LEU A 222 -5.33 -2.21 9.46
CA LEU A 222 -3.88 -1.99 9.47
C LEU A 222 -3.51 -0.55 9.80
N ILE A 223 -4.18 0.42 9.17
CA ILE A 223 -3.96 1.85 9.43
C ILE A 223 -4.29 2.18 10.90
N ILE A 224 -5.43 1.70 11.41
CA ILE A 224 -5.82 1.97 12.79
C ILE A 224 -4.85 1.34 13.80
N LEU A 225 -4.36 0.12 13.54
CA LEU A 225 -3.36 -0.54 14.38
C LEU A 225 -2.05 0.26 14.46
N GLN A 226 -1.71 1.07 13.45
CA GLN A 226 -0.49 1.90 13.47
C GLN A 226 -0.49 3.01 14.53
N PHE A 227 -1.67 3.39 15.05
CA PHE A 227 -1.76 4.39 16.13
C PHE A 227 -1.33 3.86 17.48
N PHE A 228 -1.37 2.55 17.69
CA PHE A 228 -1.09 1.98 18.99
C PHE A 228 0.37 1.53 19.12
N PRO A 229 1.13 2.08 20.09
CA PRO A 229 2.57 1.90 20.16
C PRO A 229 3.00 0.46 20.49
N TYR A 230 2.15 -0.33 21.15
CA TYR A 230 2.45 -1.72 21.51
C TYR A 230 2.58 -2.66 20.30
N HIS A 231 2.17 -2.21 19.11
CA HIS A 231 2.38 -2.98 17.88
C HIS A 231 3.77 -2.77 17.24
N PHE A 232 4.51 -1.76 17.68
CA PHE A 232 5.81 -1.41 17.10
C PHE A 232 6.96 -1.79 18.02
N THR A 233 8.07 -2.16 17.40
CA THR A 233 9.33 -2.28 18.11
C THR A 233 9.79 -0.87 18.50
N PRO A 234 10.14 -0.58 19.76
CA PRO A 234 10.62 0.74 20.15
C PRO A 234 11.87 1.10 19.33
N ILE A 235 11.94 2.34 18.85
CA ILE A 235 12.94 2.83 17.88
C ILE A 235 14.39 2.55 18.34
N ASN A 236 14.65 2.56 19.65
CA ASN A 236 15.95 2.23 20.22
C ASN A 236 16.37 0.78 19.97
N MET A 237 15.44 -0.18 19.98
CA MET A 237 15.72 -1.59 19.69
C MET A 237 16.04 -1.82 18.21
N ILE A 238 15.47 -1.01 17.30
CA ILE A 238 15.75 -1.12 15.85
C ILE A 238 17.14 -0.56 15.52
N LYS A 239 17.54 0.56 16.14
CA LYS A 239 18.92 1.06 16.03
C LYS A 239 19.93 0.06 16.57
N ILE A 240 19.68 -0.50 17.75
CA ILE A 240 20.54 -1.51 18.37
C ILE A 240 20.61 -2.77 17.50
N SER A 241 19.50 -3.24 16.92
CA SER A 241 19.51 -4.42 16.07
C SER A 241 20.23 -4.17 14.73
N GLN A 242 20.09 -3.00 14.14
CA GLN A 242 20.80 -2.61 12.91
C GLN A 242 22.31 -2.44 13.15
N GLU A 243 22.70 -1.82 14.27
CA GLU A 243 24.10 -1.70 14.69
C GLU A 243 24.69 -3.09 14.97
N CYS A 244 23.98 -3.95 15.71
CA CYS A 244 24.40 -5.34 15.95
C CYS A 244 24.53 -6.15 14.66
N PHE A 245 23.60 -6.01 13.71
CA PHE A 245 23.65 -6.73 12.43
C PHE A 245 24.82 -6.25 11.56
N GLY A 246 25.10 -4.93 11.55
CA GLY A 246 26.29 -4.37 10.91
C GLY A 246 27.59 -4.87 11.52
N TYR A 247 27.67 -4.93 12.86
CA TYR A 247 28.80 -5.52 13.57
C TYR A 247 28.99 -7.01 13.25
N GLN A 248 27.89 -7.77 13.17
CA GLN A 248 27.92 -9.20 12.87
C GLN A 248 28.33 -9.48 11.42
N GLN A 249 27.94 -8.63 10.47
CA GLN A 249 28.43 -8.68 9.08
C GLN A 249 29.91 -8.33 9.00
N HIS A 250 30.38 -7.32 9.73
CA HIS A 250 31.81 -7.00 9.81
C HIS A 250 32.63 -8.15 10.43
N LEU A 251 32.15 -8.77 11.50
CA LEU A 251 32.78 -9.94 12.12
C LEU A 251 32.82 -11.15 11.17
N ASN A 252 31.74 -11.40 10.42
CA ASN A 252 31.70 -12.46 9.41
C ASN A 252 32.66 -12.17 8.23
N MET A 253 32.85 -10.90 7.87
CA MET A 253 33.82 -10.50 6.85
C MET A 253 35.25 -10.68 7.35
N TYR A 254 35.54 -10.31 8.60
CA TYR A 254 36.85 -10.51 9.24
C TYR A 254 37.21 -11.99 9.43
N THR A 255 36.26 -12.83 9.84
CA THR A 255 36.46 -14.28 9.94
C THR A 255 36.67 -14.94 8.58
N LYS A 256 36.01 -14.44 7.53
CA LYS A 256 36.24 -14.91 6.16
C LYS A 256 37.64 -14.52 5.65
N ILE A 257 38.10 -13.30 5.91
CA ILE A 257 39.46 -12.83 5.55
C ILE A 257 40.54 -13.60 6.33
N THR A 258 40.32 -13.88 7.62
CA THR A 258 41.28 -14.67 8.42
C THR A 258 41.32 -16.13 8.02
N ASN A 259 40.19 -16.72 7.61
CA ASN A 259 40.16 -18.07 7.06
C ASN A 259 40.76 -18.16 5.64
N GLU A 260 40.62 -17.13 4.80
CA GLU A 260 41.29 -17.04 3.50
C GLU A 260 42.81 -16.84 3.66
N ASN A 261 43.26 -16.08 4.67
CA ASN A 261 44.69 -15.89 4.98
C ASN A 261 45.35 -17.09 5.68
N GLN A 262 44.57 -18.06 6.19
CA GLN A 262 45.11 -19.33 6.72
C GLN A 262 45.42 -20.37 5.64
N TYR A 263 45.02 -20.13 4.38
CA TYR A 263 45.31 -21.01 3.23
C TYR A 263 46.40 -20.51 2.28
N THR A 264 47.37 -19.73 2.77
CA THR A 264 48.66 -19.61 2.07
C THR A 264 49.86 -19.76 3.01
N PRO A 265 50.26 -21.00 3.32
CA PRO A 265 51.65 -21.31 3.58
C PRO A 265 52.14 -22.34 2.56
N ARG A 266 52.80 -21.88 1.49
CA ARG A 266 53.90 -22.54 0.75
C ARG A 266 53.96 -22.01 -0.68
N GLU A 267 54.84 -21.03 -0.90
CA GLU A 267 55.72 -20.97 -2.08
C GLU A 267 56.60 -19.73 -1.97
N LYS A 268 57.63 -19.79 -1.11
CA LYS A 268 58.84 -18.94 -1.21
C LYS A 268 59.93 -19.47 -0.28
N SER A 269 60.29 -20.75 -0.43
CA SER A 269 61.56 -21.27 0.08
C SER A 269 62.02 -22.43 -0.81
N ASN A 270 62.38 -22.13 -2.06
CA ASN A 270 63.19 -23.02 -2.90
C ASN A 270 63.76 -22.22 -4.08
N LYS A 271 64.77 -21.42 -3.77
CA LYS A 271 65.81 -20.81 -4.62
C LYS A 271 66.65 -20.07 -3.57
N ILE A 272 67.62 -20.70 -2.93
CA ILE A 272 68.98 -20.85 -3.44
C ILE A 272 69.64 -22.00 -2.68
N VAL A 273 69.88 -23.12 -3.36
CA VAL A 273 70.99 -24.03 -3.04
C VAL A 273 71.63 -24.31 -4.39
N THR A 274 72.83 -23.73 -4.60
CA THR A 274 74.02 -24.32 -5.25
C THR A 274 74.89 -23.21 -5.87
N THR A 275 75.98 -22.91 -5.17
CA THR A 275 77.32 -22.59 -5.69
C THR A 275 78.22 -22.71 -4.46
N ILE A 276 78.64 -23.93 -4.08
CA ILE A 276 79.88 -24.59 -4.54
C ILE A 276 81.08 -23.66 -4.44
N ASP A 277 81.82 -23.84 -3.35
CA ASP A 277 83.23 -23.50 -3.21
C ASP A 277 84.06 -24.18 -4.31
N SER A 278 84.84 -23.39 -5.04
CA SER A 278 86.09 -23.73 -5.75
C SER A 278 86.51 -22.44 -6.50
N TYR A 279 87.66 -21.77 -6.36
CA TYR A 279 89.02 -22.09 -5.94
C TYR A 279 89.76 -20.74 -5.67
N CYS A 280 90.82 -20.81 -4.86
CA CYS A 280 91.92 -19.84 -4.67
C CYS A 280 91.71 -18.65 -3.73
#